data_AF-A0A3D5JGE0-F1
#
_entry.id   AF-A0A3D5JGE0-F1
#
_cell.length_a   1.000
_cell.length_b   1.000
_cell.length_c   1.000
_cell.angle_alpha   90.00
_cell.angle_beta   90.00
_cell.angle_gamma   90.00
#
_symmetry.space_group_name_H-M   'P 1'
#
loop_
_entity.id
_entity.type
_entity.pdbx_description
1 polymer ?
#
loop_
_entity_poly.entity_id
_entity_poly.type
_entity_poly.pdbx_seq_one_letter_code
_entity_poly.pdbx_strand_id
1 'polypeptide(L)'
;DAAFLGINRHAVIEVTAELAAMGCGGAVCFASGFAETGDDDLQQQLVEAAGDMPLLGPNCYGVLNYLDGAMLWPDQHGGRAVDRGVAIISQSSNIAINISMQARGVPIAYTACVGNQAQTSLADMARSLLADPRVTAAGLYIEGIVDAGDFAAMVAEAAAAGKSIVAIKSGKTEAARHAASSHTAALAGDGAASSAFLARCGVIEATSPEEMMEVLKILHLFGRLPGNRLTAMCCSGGEAGLTADLAGSRQLVWPQIPDANRRQLAETLGPLVALANPLDYHTFIWG
;
A
#
# COMPACT_ATOMS: atom_id res chain seq x y z
N ASP A 1 -21.81 -11.43 11.94
CA ASP A 1 -20.54 -11.47 11.21
C ASP A 1 -20.52 -10.40 10.13
N ALA A 2 -20.54 -10.74 8.85
CA ALA A 2 -20.60 -9.76 7.76
C ALA A 2 -21.22 -10.36 6.50
N ALA A 3 -21.67 -9.52 5.56
CA ALA A 3 -22.30 -9.93 4.31
C ALA A 3 -21.54 -9.43 3.08
N PHE A 4 -21.52 -10.22 2.01
CA PHE A 4 -21.05 -9.77 0.69
C PHE A 4 -22.25 -9.59 -0.25
N LEU A 5 -22.46 -8.36 -0.72
CA LEU A 5 -23.60 -7.96 -1.55
C LEU A 5 -23.20 -7.91 -3.03
N GLY A 6 -23.26 -9.08 -3.68
CA GLY A 6 -23.03 -9.27 -5.12
C GLY A 6 -24.31 -9.22 -5.96
N ILE A 7 -25.18 -8.25 -5.72
CA ILE A 7 -26.53 -8.15 -6.32
C ILE A 7 -26.73 -6.83 -7.07
N ASN A 8 -27.90 -6.65 -7.70
CA ASN A 8 -28.24 -5.45 -8.47
C ASN A 8 -28.19 -4.17 -7.60
N ARG A 9 -27.75 -3.06 -8.20
CA ARG A 9 -27.55 -1.75 -7.53
C ARG A 9 -28.80 -1.13 -6.89
N HIS A 10 -30.01 -1.52 -7.30
CA HIS A 10 -31.25 -1.06 -6.69
C HIS A 10 -31.70 -2.00 -5.57
N ALA A 11 -31.68 -3.31 -5.82
CA ALA A 11 -32.03 -4.32 -4.81
C ALA A 11 -31.08 -4.30 -3.60
N VAL A 12 -29.82 -3.89 -3.78
CA VAL A 12 -28.84 -3.82 -2.69
C VAL A 12 -29.25 -2.85 -1.59
N ILE A 13 -30.03 -1.81 -1.88
CA ILE A 13 -30.47 -0.84 -0.87
C ILE A 13 -31.45 -1.51 0.10
N GLU A 14 -32.47 -2.19 -0.43
CA GLU A 14 -33.46 -2.91 0.36
C GLU A 14 -32.80 -4.00 1.22
N VAL A 15 -31.94 -4.81 0.61
CA VAL A 15 -31.21 -5.87 1.33
C VAL A 15 -30.25 -5.30 2.38
N THR A 16 -29.64 -4.14 2.14
CA THR A 16 -28.79 -3.47 3.14
C THR A 16 -29.60 -3.04 4.36
N ALA A 17 -30.81 -2.49 4.16
CA ALA A 17 -31.70 -2.13 5.26
C ALA A 17 -32.15 -3.35 6.08
N GLU A 18 -32.46 -4.47 5.40
CA GLU A 18 -32.78 -5.73 6.07
C GLU A 18 -31.61 -6.24 6.92
N LEU A 19 -30.39 -6.25 6.37
CA LEU A 19 -29.19 -6.66 7.09
C LEU A 19 -28.89 -5.78 8.30
N ALA A 20 -29.06 -4.47 8.18
CA ALA A 20 -28.91 -3.53 9.28
C ALA A 20 -29.94 -3.81 10.38
N ALA A 21 -31.21 -4.02 10.02
CA ALA A 21 -32.28 -4.36 10.98
C ALA A 21 -32.06 -5.71 11.67
N MET A 22 -31.36 -6.64 11.01
CA MET A 22 -30.96 -7.93 11.58
C MET A 22 -29.73 -7.84 12.50
N GLY A 23 -29.08 -6.67 12.61
CA GLY A 23 -27.85 -6.51 13.39
C GLY A 23 -26.63 -7.16 12.75
N CYS A 24 -26.55 -7.17 11.42
CA CYS A 24 -25.35 -7.61 10.73
C CYS A 24 -24.14 -6.74 11.12
N GLY A 25 -22.97 -7.36 11.29
CA GLY A 25 -21.76 -6.66 11.78
C GLY A 25 -21.06 -5.82 10.72
N GLY A 26 -21.44 -5.94 9.44
CA GLY A 26 -20.97 -5.12 8.34
C GLY A 26 -21.29 -5.72 6.97
N ALA A 27 -21.20 -4.92 5.92
CA ALA A 27 -21.46 -5.37 4.55
C ALA A 27 -20.43 -4.82 3.55
N VAL A 28 -20.09 -5.66 2.57
CA VAL A 28 -19.33 -5.25 1.37
C VAL A 28 -20.31 -5.09 0.22
N CYS A 29 -20.42 -3.88 -0.33
CA CYS A 29 -21.22 -3.63 -1.52
C CYS A 29 -20.35 -3.69 -2.79
N PHE A 30 -20.53 -4.77 -3.55
CA PHE A 30 -19.83 -4.98 -4.81
C PHE A 30 -20.46 -4.24 -5.99
N ALA A 31 -21.78 -3.97 -5.91
CA ALA A 31 -22.52 -3.32 -6.97
C ALA A 31 -21.93 -1.95 -7.34
N SER A 32 -21.88 -1.66 -8.64
CA SER A 32 -21.52 -0.37 -9.22
C SER A 32 -22.74 0.34 -9.82
N GLY A 33 -22.53 1.53 -10.37
CA GLY A 33 -23.56 2.44 -10.87
C GLY A 33 -24.06 3.43 -9.82
N PHE A 34 -23.21 3.92 -8.93
CA PHE A 34 -23.56 4.91 -7.91
C PHE A 34 -22.92 6.27 -8.26
N ALA A 35 -22.30 6.95 -7.29
CA ALA A 35 -21.66 8.25 -7.46
C ALA A 35 -20.58 8.27 -8.56
N GLU A 36 -19.90 7.15 -8.82
CA GLU A 36 -18.93 7.04 -9.92
C GLU A 36 -19.58 7.14 -11.31
N THR A 37 -20.90 6.98 -11.39
CA THR A 37 -21.68 7.21 -12.61
C THR A 37 -22.53 8.49 -12.54
N GLY A 38 -22.35 9.31 -11.50
CA GLY A 38 -23.09 10.55 -11.28
C GLY A 38 -24.43 10.38 -10.55
N ASP A 39 -24.68 9.23 -9.92
CA ASP A 39 -25.91 8.94 -9.17
C ASP A 39 -25.67 9.04 -7.65
N ASP A 40 -25.38 10.26 -7.19
CA ASP A 40 -25.11 10.56 -5.78
C ASP A 40 -26.32 10.27 -4.87
N ASP A 41 -27.54 10.48 -5.38
CA ASP A 41 -28.79 10.22 -4.65
C ASP A 41 -28.96 8.74 -4.33
N LEU A 42 -28.68 7.85 -5.30
CA LEU A 42 -28.74 6.40 -5.07
C LEU A 42 -27.67 5.95 -4.06
N GLN A 43 -26.49 6.58 -4.07
CA GLN A 43 -25.45 6.30 -3.09
C GLN A 43 -25.88 6.72 -1.68
N GLN A 44 -26.50 7.90 -1.56
CA GLN A 44 -27.00 8.41 -0.29
C GLN A 44 -28.08 7.48 0.28
N GLN A 45 -29.00 6.98 -0.55
CA GLN A 45 -30.00 5.98 -0.12
C GLN A 45 -29.35 4.69 0.41
N LEU A 46 -28.26 4.24 -0.21
CA LEU A 46 -27.52 3.07 0.28
C LEU A 46 -26.88 3.32 1.65
N VAL A 47 -26.31 4.51 1.87
CA VAL A 47 -25.73 4.90 3.18
C VAL A 47 -26.81 4.99 4.25
N GLU A 48 -27.96 5.58 3.92
CA GLU A 48 -29.12 5.67 4.82
C GLU A 48 -29.68 4.29 5.18
N ALA A 49 -29.74 3.37 4.21
CA ALA A 49 -30.16 1.99 4.44
C ALA A 49 -29.18 1.23 5.36
N ALA A 50 -27.87 1.49 5.26
CA ALA A 50 -26.87 0.90 6.14
C ALA A 50 -26.98 1.42 7.59
N GLY A 51 -27.30 2.71 7.77
CA GLY A 51 -27.34 3.34 9.09
C GLY A 51 -26.00 3.19 9.82
N ASP A 52 -26.02 2.65 11.03
CA ASP A 52 -24.82 2.41 11.85
C ASP A 52 -24.05 1.12 11.47
N MET A 53 -24.62 0.27 10.59
CA MET A 53 -23.94 -0.93 10.13
C MET A 53 -22.76 -0.53 9.21
N PRO A 54 -21.51 -0.96 9.49
CA PRO A 54 -20.38 -0.64 8.65
C PRO A 54 -20.56 -1.14 7.21
N LEU A 55 -20.41 -0.24 6.24
CA LEU A 55 -20.52 -0.51 4.83
C LEU A 55 -19.21 -0.17 4.11
N LEU A 56 -18.65 -1.17 3.43
CA LEU A 56 -17.50 -1.02 2.54
C LEU A 56 -17.97 -0.91 1.08
N GLY A 57 -17.47 0.11 0.38
CA GLY A 57 -17.87 0.42 -1.00
C GLY A 57 -18.83 1.62 -1.08
N PRO A 58 -19.81 1.60 -2.02
CA PRO A 58 -20.07 0.60 -3.05
C PRO A 58 -18.94 0.55 -4.10
N ASN A 59 -19.15 -0.22 -5.18
CA ASN A 59 -18.19 -0.36 -6.28
C ASN A 59 -16.81 -0.81 -5.79
N CYS A 60 -16.80 -1.83 -4.91
CA CYS A 60 -15.56 -2.33 -4.32
C CYS A 60 -15.51 -3.86 -4.35
N TYR A 61 -14.32 -4.41 -4.51
CA TYR A 61 -14.12 -5.87 -4.49
C TYR A 61 -14.20 -6.49 -3.09
N GLY A 62 -14.11 -5.69 -2.02
CA GLY A 62 -14.18 -6.17 -0.65
C GLY A 62 -12.82 -6.41 0.01
N VAL A 63 -12.72 -7.48 0.81
CA VAL A 63 -11.59 -7.71 1.72
C VAL A 63 -11.11 -9.16 1.69
N LEU A 64 -9.78 -9.33 1.73
CA LEU A 64 -9.06 -10.58 1.92
C LEU A 64 -8.26 -10.48 3.23
N ASN A 65 -8.54 -11.36 4.19
CA ASN A 65 -7.75 -11.52 5.41
C ASN A 65 -6.94 -12.82 5.32
N TYR A 66 -5.65 -12.68 5.06
CA TYR A 66 -4.71 -13.80 4.96
C TYR A 66 -4.17 -14.27 6.31
N LEU A 67 -4.42 -13.53 7.39
CA LEU A 67 -4.03 -13.93 8.75
C LEU A 67 -5.01 -14.96 9.31
N ASP A 68 -6.32 -14.72 9.14
CA ASP A 68 -7.37 -15.54 9.75
C ASP A 68 -8.19 -16.35 8.73
N GLY A 69 -7.92 -16.19 7.42
CA GLY A 69 -8.60 -16.93 6.35
C GLY A 69 -10.04 -16.49 6.08
N ALA A 70 -10.42 -15.26 6.47
CA ALA A 70 -11.74 -14.69 6.22
C ALA A 70 -11.76 -13.82 4.96
N MET A 71 -12.73 -14.04 4.06
CA MET A 71 -12.74 -13.39 2.74
C MET A 71 -14.16 -12.99 2.35
N LEU A 72 -14.33 -11.74 1.92
CA LEU A 72 -15.54 -11.20 1.29
C LEU A 72 -15.09 -10.60 -0.04
N TRP A 73 -14.99 -11.47 -1.06
CA TRP A 73 -14.32 -11.16 -2.31
C TRP A 73 -14.90 -12.01 -3.46
N PRO A 74 -15.16 -11.44 -4.66
CA PRO A 74 -15.92 -12.13 -5.71
C PRO A 74 -15.08 -12.94 -6.70
N ASP A 75 -13.74 -12.84 -6.68
CA ASP A 75 -12.87 -13.41 -7.71
C ASP A 75 -11.66 -14.19 -7.13
N GLN A 76 -10.80 -14.72 -7.98
CA GLN A 76 -9.55 -15.35 -7.57
C GLN A 76 -8.58 -14.33 -6.97
N HIS A 77 -7.70 -14.81 -6.09
CA HIS A 77 -6.55 -14.08 -5.57
C HIS A 77 -5.33 -15.00 -5.48
N GLY A 78 -4.13 -14.43 -5.50
CA GLY A 78 -2.86 -15.18 -5.44
C GLY A 78 -2.24 -15.23 -4.05
N GLY A 79 -2.85 -14.59 -3.06
CA GLY A 79 -2.35 -14.58 -1.69
C GLY A 79 -2.44 -15.93 -0.99
N ARG A 80 -1.67 -16.07 0.08
CA ARG A 80 -1.54 -17.28 0.90
C ARG A 80 -1.65 -16.93 2.37
N ALA A 81 -2.00 -17.90 3.21
CA ALA A 81 -2.01 -17.70 4.65
C ALA A 81 -0.63 -17.24 5.17
N VAL A 82 -0.64 -16.29 6.10
CA VAL A 82 0.56 -15.73 6.73
C VAL A 82 0.31 -15.48 8.21
N ASP A 83 1.36 -15.43 9.03
CA ASP A 83 1.23 -15.07 10.46
C ASP A 83 1.41 -13.56 10.71
N ARG A 84 2.05 -12.86 9.76
CA ARG A 84 2.43 -11.44 9.83
C ARG A 84 2.66 -10.90 8.43
N GLY A 85 2.28 -9.65 8.14
CA GLY A 85 2.41 -9.08 6.80
C GLY A 85 2.07 -7.61 6.69
N VAL A 86 2.07 -7.09 5.46
CA VAL A 86 1.64 -5.73 5.15
C VAL A 86 0.15 -5.70 4.79
N ALA A 87 -0.51 -4.57 5.04
CA ALA A 87 -1.88 -4.33 4.57
C ALA A 87 -1.84 -3.56 3.23
N ILE A 88 -2.70 -3.92 2.29
CA ILE A 88 -2.90 -3.19 1.04
C ILE A 88 -4.32 -2.62 1.05
N ILE A 89 -4.46 -1.31 0.96
CA ILE A 89 -5.75 -0.63 0.91
C ILE A 89 -5.82 0.16 -0.40
N SER A 90 -6.87 -0.04 -1.18
CA SER A 90 -6.98 0.54 -2.53
C SER A 90 -8.34 1.15 -2.79
N GLN A 91 -8.36 2.33 -3.40
CA GLN A 91 -9.57 2.87 -4.03
C GLN A 91 -9.90 2.14 -5.34
N SER A 92 -8.88 1.65 -6.06
CA SER A 92 -9.06 0.87 -7.30
C SER A 92 -9.10 -0.62 -7.03
N SER A 93 -10.23 -1.28 -7.29
CA SER A 93 -10.36 -2.73 -7.15
C SER A 93 -9.38 -3.49 -8.07
N ASN A 94 -9.21 -3.04 -9.31
CA ASN A 94 -8.35 -3.73 -10.28
C ASN A 94 -6.87 -3.69 -9.88
N ILE A 95 -6.38 -2.58 -9.30
CA ILE A 95 -5.02 -2.51 -8.77
C ILE A 95 -4.84 -3.51 -7.62
N ALA A 96 -5.81 -3.59 -6.71
CA ALA A 96 -5.76 -4.55 -5.60
C ALA A 96 -5.78 -6.01 -6.06
N ILE A 97 -6.58 -6.36 -7.08
CA ILE A 97 -6.58 -7.70 -7.68
C ILE A 97 -5.19 -8.04 -8.22
N ASN A 98 -4.59 -7.15 -9.02
CA ASN A 98 -3.25 -7.36 -9.58
C ASN A 98 -2.19 -7.52 -8.48
N ILE A 99 -2.26 -6.69 -7.44
CA ILE A 99 -1.37 -6.83 -6.28
C ILE A 99 -1.63 -8.14 -5.54
N SER A 100 -2.87 -8.61 -5.39
CA SER A 100 -3.17 -9.88 -4.73
C SER A 100 -2.57 -11.09 -5.47
N MET A 101 -2.33 -10.97 -6.78
CA MET A 101 -1.74 -11.99 -7.66
C MET A 101 -0.22 -11.92 -7.77
N GLN A 102 0.42 -10.97 -7.06
CA GLN A 102 1.87 -10.80 -7.10
C GLN A 102 2.61 -12.04 -6.60
N ALA A 103 3.76 -12.33 -7.20
CA ALA A 103 4.66 -13.42 -6.78
C ALA A 103 5.93 -12.92 -6.08
N ARG A 104 5.98 -11.65 -5.62
CA ARG A 104 7.13 -11.12 -4.86
C ARG A 104 7.09 -11.63 -3.43
N GLY A 105 8.27 -11.66 -2.80
CA GLY A 105 8.47 -12.23 -1.47
C GLY A 105 7.97 -11.41 -0.28
N VAL A 106 7.06 -10.43 -0.47
CA VAL A 106 6.49 -9.66 0.65
C VAL A 106 5.18 -10.33 1.13
N PRO A 107 5.07 -10.71 2.42
CA PRO A 107 3.83 -11.24 2.96
C PRO A 107 2.73 -10.17 3.02
N ILE A 108 1.57 -10.45 2.44
CA ILE A 108 0.38 -9.59 2.55
C ILE A 108 -0.54 -10.19 3.61
N ALA A 109 -0.84 -9.41 4.66
CA ALA A 109 -1.76 -9.80 5.73
C ALA A 109 -3.21 -9.50 5.34
N TYR A 110 -3.44 -8.34 4.72
CA TYR A 110 -4.76 -7.89 4.29
C TYR A 110 -4.71 -7.24 2.92
N THR A 111 -5.76 -7.45 2.12
CA THR A 111 -6.08 -6.63 0.96
C THR A 111 -7.50 -6.11 1.12
N ALA A 112 -7.71 -4.80 1.03
CA ALA A 112 -9.03 -4.19 1.15
C ALA A 112 -9.25 -3.15 0.04
N CYS A 113 -10.43 -3.21 -0.59
CA CYS A 113 -10.88 -2.25 -1.59
C CYS A 113 -11.96 -1.37 -0.98
N VAL A 114 -11.78 -0.06 -0.99
CA VAL A 114 -12.76 0.88 -0.42
C VAL A 114 -13.73 1.46 -1.44
N GLY A 115 -13.45 1.30 -2.74
CA GLY A 115 -14.29 1.78 -3.83
C GLY A 115 -14.66 3.25 -3.68
N ASN A 116 -15.96 3.53 -3.77
CA ASN A 116 -16.48 4.89 -3.67
C ASN A 116 -16.33 5.53 -2.28
N GLN A 117 -16.05 4.75 -1.23
CA GLN A 117 -15.93 5.24 0.15
C GLN A 117 -17.19 5.98 0.64
N ALA A 118 -18.37 5.45 0.34
CA ALA A 118 -19.62 6.13 0.67
C ALA A 118 -19.85 6.27 2.18
N GLN A 119 -19.32 5.34 2.97
CA GLN A 119 -19.37 5.38 4.44
C GLN A 119 -18.00 5.09 5.05
N THR A 120 -17.39 3.95 4.73
CA THR A 120 -16.05 3.61 5.22
C THR A 120 -14.98 4.23 4.31
N SER A 121 -14.18 5.13 4.86
CA SER A 121 -13.08 5.76 4.11
C SER A 121 -11.83 4.87 4.02
N LEU A 122 -10.90 5.24 3.14
CA LEU A 122 -9.56 4.67 3.10
C LEU A 122 -8.83 4.83 4.45
N ALA A 123 -9.01 5.96 5.13
CA ALA A 123 -8.37 6.21 6.42
C ALA A 123 -8.96 5.31 7.52
N ASP A 124 -10.28 5.12 7.57
CA ASP A 124 -10.94 4.22 8.51
C ASP A 124 -10.48 2.78 8.34
N MET A 125 -10.44 2.31 7.09
CA MET A 125 -9.93 0.97 6.76
C MET A 125 -8.46 0.82 7.17
N ALA A 126 -7.63 1.83 6.85
CA ALA A 126 -6.21 1.80 7.24
C ALA A 126 -6.04 1.76 8.75
N ARG A 127 -6.77 2.57 9.53
CA ARG A 127 -6.74 2.53 11.01
C ARG A 127 -7.12 1.16 11.55
N SER A 128 -8.21 0.59 11.05
CA SER A 128 -8.69 -0.73 11.48
C SER A 128 -7.64 -1.81 11.25
N LEU A 129 -7.09 -1.91 10.03
CA LEU A 129 -6.11 -2.93 9.69
C LEU A 129 -4.75 -2.69 10.37
N LEU A 130 -4.32 -1.43 10.50
CA LEU A 130 -3.08 -1.07 11.19
C LEU A 130 -3.19 -1.19 12.71
N ALA A 131 -4.38 -1.38 13.30
CA ALA A 131 -4.50 -1.70 14.72
C ALA A 131 -4.02 -3.12 15.05
N ASP A 132 -4.08 -4.05 14.09
CA ASP A 132 -3.64 -5.43 14.30
C ASP A 132 -2.09 -5.50 14.45
N PRO A 133 -1.53 -6.02 15.57
CA PRO A 133 -0.08 -6.10 15.78
C PRO A 133 0.66 -6.99 14.76
N ARG A 134 -0.05 -7.87 14.04
CA ARG A 134 0.47 -8.71 12.95
C ARG A 134 0.66 -7.92 11.65
N VAL A 135 0.14 -6.70 11.55
CA VAL A 135 0.35 -5.80 10.41
C VAL A 135 1.55 -4.90 10.63
N THR A 136 2.44 -4.83 9.65
CA THR A 136 3.79 -4.24 9.81
C THR A 136 3.97 -2.90 9.12
N ALA A 137 3.23 -2.69 8.02
CA ALA A 137 3.21 -1.50 7.19
C ALA A 137 1.95 -1.54 6.31
N ALA A 138 1.61 -0.42 5.68
CA ALA A 138 0.51 -0.36 4.73
C ALA A 138 0.94 0.22 3.37
N GLY A 139 0.41 -0.36 2.29
CA GLY A 139 0.43 0.17 0.94
C GLY A 139 -0.94 0.75 0.59
N LEU A 140 -0.98 1.99 0.11
CA LEU A 140 -2.21 2.70 -0.25
C LEU A 140 -2.21 3.04 -1.74
N TYR A 141 -3.29 2.71 -2.45
CA TYR A 141 -3.54 3.25 -3.78
C TYR A 141 -4.62 4.33 -3.71
N ILE A 142 -4.24 5.57 -4.01
CA ILE A 142 -5.02 6.78 -3.74
C ILE A 142 -5.31 7.50 -5.05
N GLU A 143 -6.57 7.57 -5.42
CA GLU A 143 -7.11 8.38 -6.52
C GLU A 143 -7.49 9.78 -6.03
N GLY A 144 -8.11 9.87 -4.85
CA GLY A 144 -8.47 11.14 -4.20
C GLY A 144 -8.35 11.07 -2.67
N ILE A 145 -8.10 12.24 -2.07
CA ILE A 145 -8.11 12.41 -0.60
C ILE A 145 -9.30 13.31 -0.27
N VAL A 146 -10.33 12.75 0.36
CA VAL A 146 -11.57 13.47 0.67
C VAL A 146 -11.33 14.42 1.85
N ASP A 147 -10.79 13.90 2.95
CA ASP A 147 -10.42 14.66 4.14
C ASP A 147 -8.91 14.56 4.38
N ALA A 148 -8.20 15.66 4.11
CA ALA A 148 -6.76 15.73 4.31
C ALA A 148 -6.37 15.77 5.81
N GLY A 149 -7.22 16.33 6.66
CA GLY A 149 -6.98 16.37 8.11
C GLY A 149 -7.07 14.98 8.71
N ASP A 150 -8.11 14.24 8.36
CA ASP A 150 -8.29 12.86 8.81
C ASP A 150 -7.21 11.92 8.26
N PHE A 151 -6.85 12.05 6.98
CA PHE A 151 -5.75 11.28 6.40
C PHE A 151 -4.43 11.54 7.14
N ALA A 152 -4.10 12.80 7.44
CA ALA A 152 -2.89 13.15 8.17
C ALA A 152 -2.90 12.58 9.60
N ALA A 153 -4.05 12.59 10.27
CA ALA A 153 -4.22 11.99 11.59
C ALA A 153 -3.99 10.46 11.55
N MET A 154 -4.59 9.75 10.59
CA MET A 154 -4.38 8.32 10.37
C MET A 154 -2.90 7.98 10.16
N VAL A 155 -2.19 8.77 9.34
CA VAL A 155 -0.75 8.57 9.11
C VAL A 155 0.05 8.80 10.40
N ALA A 156 -0.29 9.81 11.20
CA ALA A 156 0.36 10.09 12.47
C ALA A 156 0.13 8.97 13.51
N GLU A 157 -1.09 8.43 13.58
CA GLU A 157 -1.44 7.28 14.42
C GLU A 157 -0.62 6.03 14.02
N ALA A 158 -0.54 5.74 12.72
CA ALA A 158 0.28 4.64 12.19
C ALA A 158 1.76 4.81 12.57
N ALA A 159 2.29 6.02 12.41
CA ALA A 159 3.68 6.34 12.76
C ALA A 159 3.94 6.20 14.27
N ALA A 160 3.00 6.62 15.12
CA ALA A 160 3.07 6.43 16.57
C ALA A 160 3.07 4.95 16.97
N ALA A 161 2.38 4.10 16.19
CA ALA A 161 2.43 2.64 16.33
C ALA A 161 3.67 1.99 15.67
N GLY A 162 4.61 2.78 15.15
CA GLY A 162 5.83 2.29 14.49
C GLY A 162 5.60 1.72 13.09
N LYS A 163 4.43 1.95 12.49
CA LYS A 163 4.04 1.42 11.17
C LYS A 163 4.19 2.49 10.11
N SER A 164 4.78 2.12 8.98
CA SER A 164 5.02 3.03 7.86
C SER A 164 4.00 2.83 6.76
N ILE A 165 3.72 3.91 6.04
CA ILE A 165 2.76 3.94 4.94
C ILE A 165 3.51 4.26 3.64
N VAL A 166 3.26 3.44 2.62
CA VAL A 166 3.68 3.66 1.24
C VAL A 166 2.43 3.97 0.43
N ALA A 167 2.45 4.99 -0.43
CA ALA A 167 1.31 5.35 -1.25
C ALA A 167 1.67 5.50 -2.72
N ILE A 168 0.78 5.05 -3.59
CA ILE A 168 0.75 5.42 -5.01
C ILE A 168 -0.40 6.41 -5.17
N LYS A 169 -0.06 7.66 -5.49
CA LYS A 169 -1.05 8.70 -5.82
C LYS A 169 -1.26 8.75 -7.33
N SER A 170 -2.45 8.37 -7.80
CA SER A 170 -2.85 8.53 -9.19
C SER A 170 -3.36 9.96 -9.47
N GLY A 171 -3.69 10.28 -10.74
CA GLY A 171 -4.25 11.59 -11.09
C GLY A 171 -3.25 12.76 -11.04
N LYS A 172 -1.94 12.51 -11.16
CA LYS A 172 -0.92 13.57 -11.13
C LYS A 172 -0.83 14.40 -12.42
N THR A 173 -1.11 13.78 -13.56
CA THR A 173 -1.09 14.43 -14.87
C THR A 173 -2.50 14.84 -15.28
N GLU A 174 -2.62 15.80 -16.19
CA GLU A 174 -3.91 16.22 -16.74
C GLU A 174 -4.65 15.05 -17.40
N ALA A 175 -3.94 14.24 -18.21
CA ALA A 175 -4.50 13.04 -18.82
C ALA A 175 -5.00 12.03 -17.78
N ALA A 176 -4.27 11.82 -16.68
CA ALA A 176 -4.70 10.93 -15.60
C ALA A 176 -5.91 11.50 -14.83
N ARG A 177 -5.98 12.83 -14.61
CA ARG A 177 -7.15 13.47 -14.01
C ARG A 177 -8.38 13.36 -14.90
N HIS A 178 -8.22 13.50 -16.21
CA HIS A 178 -9.30 13.34 -17.17
C HIS A 178 -9.78 11.88 -17.24
N ALA A 179 -8.86 10.92 -17.18
CA ALA A 179 -9.23 9.51 -17.09
C ALA A 179 -9.94 9.16 -15.76
N ALA A 180 -9.62 9.87 -14.68
CA ALA A 180 -10.23 9.73 -13.37
C ALA A 180 -11.49 10.58 -13.16
N SER A 181 -11.96 11.34 -14.15
CA SER A 181 -13.05 12.33 -13.99
C SER A 181 -14.45 11.70 -13.99
N SER A 182 -14.62 10.58 -13.28
CA SER A 182 -15.90 9.99 -12.90
C SER A 182 -16.28 10.40 -11.46
N HIS A 183 -16.24 11.71 -11.16
CA HIS A 183 -16.79 12.34 -9.93
C HIS A 183 -16.04 12.25 -8.58
N THR A 184 -14.74 11.90 -8.53
CA THR A 184 -13.96 12.09 -7.28
C THR A 184 -13.47 13.54 -7.14
N ALA A 185 -14.33 14.44 -6.65
CA ALA A 185 -14.02 15.82 -6.25
C ALA A 185 -13.20 15.89 -4.94
N ALA A 186 -12.27 14.97 -4.75
CA ALA A 186 -11.50 14.75 -3.53
C ALA A 186 -10.04 15.11 -3.80
N LEU A 187 -9.59 16.32 -3.46
CA LEU A 187 -8.24 16.84 -3.72
C LEU A 187 -7.58 16.18 -4.95
N ALA A 188 -8.24 16.30 -6.10
CA ALA A 188 -7.59 16.19 -7.39
C ALA A 188 -6.69 17.43 -7.59
N GLY A 189 -5.86 17.71 -6.58
CA GLY A 189 -4.92 18.81 -6.60
C GLY A 189 -3.85 18.55 -7.64
N ASP A 190 -3.17 19.62 -8.02
CA ASP A 190 -1.91 19.54 -8.74
C ASP A 190 -1.05 18.40 -8.17
N GLY A 191 -0.48 17.57 -9.05
CA GLY A 191 0.33 16.42 -8.65
C GLY A 191 1.41 16.82 -7.64
N ALA A 192 2.00 18.01 -7.82
CA ALA A 192 2.96 18.59 -6.88
C ALA A 192 2.39 18.85 -5.47
N ALA A 193 1.15 19.34 -5.37
CA ALA A 193 0.50 19.58 -4.08
C ALA A 193 0.22 18.27 -3.34
N SER A 194 -0.26 17.24 -4.06
CA SER A 194 -0.51 15.92 -3.46
C SER A 194 0.79 15.26 -2.97
N SER A 195 1.85 15.29 -3.77
CA SER A 195 3.17 14.79 -3.38
C SER A 195 3.75 15.55 -2.18
N ALA A 196 3.62 16.88 -2.16
CA ALA A 196 4.08 17.70 -1.04
C ALA A 196 3.31 17.40 0.25
N PHE A 197 2.00 17.19 0.17
CA PHE A 197 1.16 16.79 1.30
C PHE A 197 1.54 15.42 1.85
N LEU A 198 1.69 14.41 0.98
CA LEU A 198 2.12 13.06 1.39
C LEU A 198 3.50 13.11 2.07
N ALA A 199 4.46 13.84 1.48
CA ALA A 199 5.77 14.03 2.06
C ALA A 199 5.72 14.73 3.43
N ARG A 200 4.86 15.75 3.59
CA ARG A 200 4.65 16.46 4.86
C ARG A 200 4.11 15.55 5.96
N CYS A 201 3.25 14.59 5.60
CA CYS A 201 2.71 13.58 6.51
C CYS A 201 3.71 12.47 6.84
N GLY A 202 4.80 12.35 6.06
CA GLY A 202 5.78 11.26 6.21
C GLY A 202 5.40 9.97 5.50
N VAL A 203 4.49 10.04 4.53
CA VAL A 203 4.14 8.92 3.64
C VAL A 203 5.23 8.75 2.58
N ILE A 204 5.65 7.50 2.35
CA ILE A 204 6.61 7.17 1.28
C ILE A 204 5.83 7.07 -0.02
N GLU A 205 6.15 7.92 -0.99
CA GLU A 205 5.47 7.89 -2.27
C GLU A 205 6.19 6.95 -3.25
N ALA A 206 5.45 5.99 -3.80
CA ALA A 206 5.89 5.07 -4.85
C ALA A 206 5.26 5.44 -6.19
N THR A 207 5.94 5.12 -7.28
CA THR A 207 5.52 5.43 -8.65
C THR A 207 4.87 4.25 -9.37
N SER A 208 5.03 3.03 -8.85
CA SER A 208 4.43 1.83 -9.42
C SER A 208 4.10 0.79 -8.35
N PRO A 209 3.19 -0.17 -8.65
CA PRO A 209 2.91 -1.29 -7.75
C PRO A 209 4.19 -2.08 -7.41
N GLU A 210 5.07 -2.30 -8.38
CA GLU A 210 6.35 -3.00 -8.17
C GLU A 210 7.22 -2.30 -7.13
N GLU A 211 7.38 -0.98 -7.27
CA GLU A 211 8.14 -0.16 -6.32
C GLU A 211 7.50 -0.20 -4.93
N MET A 212 6.18 -0.04 -4.85
CA MET A 212 5.45 -0.11 -3.58
C MET A 212 5.71 -1.45 -2.88
N MET A 213 5.65 -2.57 -3.61
CA MET A 213 5.88 -3.90 -3.03
C MET A 213 7.33 -4.09 -2.57
N GLU A 214 8.33 -3.54 -3.26
CA GLU A 214 9.73 -3.60 -2.82
C GLU A 214 9.99 -2.72 -1.59
N VAL A 215 9.40 -1.53 -1.52
CA VAL A 215 9.48 -0.67 -0.31
C VAL A 215 8.80 -1.35 0.88
N LEU A 216 7.60 -1.91 0.68
CA LEU A 216 6.87 -2.64 1.71
C LEU A 216 7.66 -3.85 2.23
N LYS A 217 8.41 -4.54 1.36
CA LYS A 217 9.29 -5.65 1.76
C LYS A 217 10.37 -5.20 2.74
N ILE A 218 11.02 -4.07 2.47
CA ILE A 218 12.02 -3.48 3.36
C ILE A 218 11.37 -3.10 4.69
N LEU A 219 10.23 -2.40 4.65
CA LEU A 219 9.52 -1.97 5.86
C LEU A 219 9.02 -3.15 6.70
N HIS A 220 8.58 -4.24 6.07
CA HIS A 220 8.14 -5.44 6.77
C HIS A 220 9.25 -6.10 7.58
N LEU A 221 10.46 -6.17 6.99
CA LEU A 221 11.63 -6.81 7.59
C LEU A 221 12.35 -5.91 8.60
N PHE A 222 12.49 -4.62 8.30
CA PHE A 222 13.39 -3.73 9.02
C PHE A 222 12.70 -2.50 9.64
N GLY A 223 11.43 -2.25 9.32
CA GLY A 223 10.76 -1.01 9.69
C GLY A 223 11.37 0.20 8.99
N ARG A 224 11.27 1.38 9.62
CA ARG A 224 11.92 2.59 9.11
C ARG A 224 13.44 2.47 9.24
N LEU A 225 14.13 2.66 8.12
CA LEU A 225 15.59 2.66 8.11
C LEU A 225 16.13 3.91 8.83
N PRO A 226 17.25 3.79 9.56
CA PRO A 226 17.80 4.87 10.39
C PRO A 226 18.47 5.99 9.58
N GLY A 227 18.62 5.81 8.26
CA GLY A 227 19.25 6.81 7.40
C GLY A 227 19.46 6.30 5.98
N ASN A 228 20.27 7.07 5.24
CA ASN A 228 20.53 6.90 3.81
C ASN A 228 21.93 6.34 3.50
N ARG A 229 22.64 5.83 4.51
CA ARG A 229 23.97 5.24 4.34
C ARG A 229 23.83 3.82 3.83
N LEU A 230 24.44 3.54 2.68
CA LEU A 230 24.35 2.25 2.02
C LEU A 230 25.74 1.62 1.90
N THR A 231 25.82 0.32 2.13
CA THR A 231 26.98 -0.50 1.79
C THR A 231 26.51 -1.69 0.99
N ALA A 232 27.20 -2.00 -0.09
CA ALA A 232 26.88 -3.13 -0.96
C ALA A 232 28.11 -4.03 -1.11
N MET A 233 27.88 -5.33 -1.21
CA MET A 233 28.89 -6.33 -1.50
C MET A 233 28.45 -7.12 -2.73
N CYS A 234 29.30 -7.18 -3.75
CA CYS A 234 29.02 -7.79 -5.04
C CYS A 234 30.19 -8.71 -5.44
N CYS A 235 29.93 -9.79 -6.17
CA CYS A 235 31.00 -10.66 -6.69
C CYS A 235 31.55 -10.19 -8.05
N SER A 236 31.00 -9.11 -8.59
CA SER A 236 31.29 -8.58 -9.91
C SER A 236 31.31 -7.06 -9.91
N GLY A 237 32.33 -6.49 -10.54
CA GLY A 237 32.43 -5.05 -10.74
C GLY A 237 31.26 -4.47 -11.55
N GLY A 238 30.64 -5.28 -12.42
CA GLY A 238 29.44 -4.87 -13.15
C GLY A 238 28.23 -4.69 -12.25
N GLU A 239 28.03 -5.58 -11.27
CA GLU A 239 26.95 -5.46 -10.27
C GLU A 239 27.21 -4.30 -9.30
N ALA A 240 28.46 -4.14 -8.87
CA ALA A 240 28.89 -3.02 -8.05
C ALA A 240 28.65 -1.67 -8.77
N GLY A 241 29.04 -1.59 -10.04
CA GLY A 241 28.81 -0.42 -10.90
C GLY A 241 27.32 -0.12 -11.07
N LEU A 242 26.52 -1.13 -11.44
CA LEU A 242 25.07 -0.96 -11.59
C LEU A 242 24.40 -0.50 -10.30
N THR A 243 24.81 -1.03 -9.14
CA THR A 243 24.28 -0.61 -7.84
C THR A 243 24.63 0.85 -7.55
N ALA A 244 25.86 1.28 -7.84
CA ALA A 244 26.27 2.66 -7.71
C ALA A 244 25.49 3.60 -8.64
N ASP A 245 25.28 3.21 -9.90
CA ASP A 245 24.51 3.98 -10.89
C ASP A 245 23.06 4.16 -10.47
N LEU A 246 22.42 3.08 -9.98
CA LEU A 246 21.05 3.14 -9.47
C LEU A 246 20.93 4.03 -8.23
N ALA A 247 21.99 4.16 -7.42
CA ALA A 247 22.00 5.08 -6.29
C ALA A 247 22.20 6.56 -6.71
N GLY A 248 22.76 6.83 -7.89
CA GLY A 248 23.24 8.16 -8.28
C GLY A 248 22.20 9.28 -8.29
N SER A 249 20.95 8.99 -8.64
CA SER A 249 19.85 9.98 -8.62
C SER A 249 19.18 10.12 -7.25
N ARG A 250 19.61 9.35 -6.25
CA ARG A 250 19.00 9.28 -4.91
C ARG A 250 19.94 9.93 -3.90
N GLN A 251 19.38 10.37 -2.77
CA GLN A 251 20.16 10.92 -1.66
C GLN A 251 20.86 9.82 -0.85
N LEU A 252 21.43 8.80 -1.49
CA LEU A 252 22.15 7.71 -0.82
C LEU A 252 23.62 8.08 -0.65
N VAL A 253 24.18 7.72 0.50
CA VAL A 253 25.58 7.97 0.83
C VAL A 253 26.33 6.66 0.87
N TRP A 254 27.46 6.60 0.16
CA TRP A 254 28.39 5.47 0.14
C TRP A 254 29.56 5.73 1.10
N PRO A 255 29.42 5.46 2.41
CA PRO A 255 30.52 5.66 3.33
C PRO A 255 31.71 4.77 2.97
N GLN A 256 32.90 5.31 3.18
CA GLN A 256 34.12 4.52 3.13
C GLN A 256 34.06 3.41 4.19
N ILE A 257 34.64 2.25 3.84
CA ILE A 257 34.81 1.14 4.78
C ILE A 257 35.68 1.63 5.95
N PRO A 258 35.21 1.53 7.21
CA PRO A 258 36.00 1.95 8.38
C PRO A 258 37.34 1.21 8.47
N ASP A 259 38.38 1.90 8.92
CA ASP A 259 39.73 1.32 9.03
C ASP A 259 39.77 0.05 9.90
N ALA A 260 38.92 -0.01 10.93
CA ALA A 260 38.77 -1.18 11.79
C ALA A 260 38.36 -2.45 10.99
N ASN A 261 37.54 -2.28 9.95
CA ASN A 261 37.06 -3.38 9.11
C ASN A 261 37.99 -3.65 7.92
N ARG A 262 38.73 -2.63 7.44
CA ARG A 262 39.64 -2.75 6.29
C ARG A 262 40.70 -3.83 6.47
N ARG A 263 41.27 -3.96 7.66
CA ARG A 263 42.31 -4.98 7.94
C ARG A 263 41.78 -6.39 7.74
N GLN A 264 40.66 -6.72 8.37
CA GLN A 264 40.04 -8.05 8.29
C GLN A 264 39.60 -8.39 6.85
N LEU A 265 39.07 -7.40 6.12
CA LEU A 265 38.70 -7.59 4.71
C LEU A 265 39.92 -7.82 3.82
N ALA A 266 41.02 -7.09 4.03
CA ALA A 266 42.26 -7.30 3.26
C ALA A 266 42.86 -8.69 3.53
N GLU A 267 42.85 -9.15 4.79
CA GLU A 267 43.31 -10.50 5.16
C GLU A 267 42.44 -11.59 4.51
N THR A 268 41.14 -11.37 4.38
CA THR A 268 40.19 -12.34 3.83
C THR A 268 40.21 -12.37 2.30
N LEU A 269 40.24 -11.20 1.65
CA LEU A 269 40.07 -11.05 0.20
C LEU A 269 41.41 -11.01 -0.57
N GLY A 270 42.51 -10.83 0.14
CA GLY A 270 43.84 -10.74 -0.43
C GLY A 270 44.12 -9.40 -1.15
N PRO A 271 45.35 -9.23 -1.67
CA PRO A 271 45.83 -7.94 -2.18
C PRO A 271 45.24 -7.53 -3.54
N LEU A 272 44.57 -8.46 -4.24
CA LEU A 272 44.01 -8.21 -5.58
C LEU A 272 42.64 -7.52 -5.55
N VAL A 273 42.00 -7.44 -4.38
CA VAL A 273 40.66 -6.86 -4.22
C VAL A 273 40.76 -5.43 -3.71
N ALA A 274 40.14 -4.51 -4.46
CA ALA A 274 40.04 -3.11 -4.05
C ALA A 274 38.97 -2.95 -2.96
N LEU A 275 39.39 -2.56 -1.75
CA LEU A 275 38.46 -2.27 -0.66
C LEU A 275 37.79 -0.91 -0.86
N ALA A 276 36.64 -0.93 -1.54
CA ALA A 276 35.79 0.22 -1.83
C ALA A 276 34.33 -0.06 -1.42
N ASN A 277 33.48 0.96 -1.50
CA ASN A 277 32.04 0.82 -1.32
C ASN A 277 31.32 1.46 -2.52
N PRO A 278 30.60 0.70 -3.37
CA PRO A 278 30.35 -0.75 -3.28
C PRO A 278 31.61 -1.62 -3.29
N LEU A 279 31.58 -2.73 -2.55
CA LEU A 279 32.69 -3.70 -2.47
C LEU A 279 32.51 -4.78 -3.54
N ASP A 280 33.36 -4.79 -4.56
CA ASP A 280 33.53 -5.95 -5.44
C ASP A 280 34.53 -6.91 -4.79
N TYR A 281 34.04 -8.03 -4.26
CA TYR A 281 34.89 -9.03 -3.61
C TYR A 281 35.49 -10.05 -4.60
N HIS A 282 35.18 -9.93 -5.89
CA HIS A 282 35.58 -10.82 -6.98
C HIS A 282 35.17 -12.28 -6.77
N THR A 283 35.25 -13.10 -7.82
CA THR A 283 34.96 -14.55 -7.73
C THR A 283 36.15 -15.39 -7.29
N PHE A 284 37.32 -14.79 -7.06
CA PHE A 284 38.54 -15.51 -6.66
C PHE A 284 38.41 -16.28 -5.34
N ILE A 285 37.45 -15.88 -4.50
CA ILE A 285 37.15 -16.51 -3.21
C ILE A 285 36.11 -17.65 -3.31
N TRP A 286 35.65 -17.99 -4.51
CA TRP A 286 34.72 -19.11 -4.73
C TRP A 286 35.53 -20.38 -5.00
N GLY A 287 35.88 -21.09 -3.94
CA GLY A 287 36.68 -22.32 -3.93
C GLY A 287 37.24 -22.62 -2.55
#